data_AF-A0A7I7SL05-F1
#
_entry.id   AF-A0A7I7SL05-F1
#
_cell.length_a   1.000
_cell.length_b   1.000
_cell.length_c   1.000
_cell.angle_alpha   90.00
_cell.angle_beta   90.00
_cell.angle_gamma   90.00
#
_symmetry.space_group_name_H-M   'P 1'
#
loop_
_entity.id
_entity.type
_entity.pdbx_description
1 polymer ?
#
loop_
_entity_poly.entity_id
_entity_poly.type
_entity_poly.pdbx_seq_one_letter_code
_entity_poly.pdbx_strand_id
1 'polypeptide(L)'
;MTEPKARRRPVEMIEHRTTNTTECERRVRNALTKLIKAGAPFTVANVCDLAGVGKTFIYDKRRPHLTRAVLSARDASHNNRIDHAEKALDHTSASWRERALGAEALAKSLRTAVQQREDRISDLAGQLYDPDGNHLAEENARLRDLVSTLTHNLQRAHSENNTLRRSLDAARANVKRERQRNVTQLFANEPNPH
;
A
#
# COMPACT_ATOMS: atom_id res chain seq x y z
N MET A 1 -87.32 -45.75 -53.85
CA MET A 1 -86.70 -44.48 -54.30
C MET A 1 -85.46 -44.25 -53.46
N THR A 2 -84.33 -44.25 -54.14
CA THR A 2 -82.96 -44.09 -53.65
C THR A 2 -82.65 -42.63 -53.38
N GLU A 3 -82.04 -42.33 -52.24
CA GLU A 3 -81.33 -41.06 -52.03
C GLU A 3 -79.92 -41.37 -51.48
N PRO A 4 -78.84 -41.15 -52.26
CA PRO A 4 -77.49 -41.42 -51.81
C PRO A 4 -76.95 -40.22 -51.01
N LYS A 5 -76.51 -40.47 -49.78
CA LYS A 5 -75.79 -39.50 -48.93
C LYS A 5 -74.47 -39.11 -49.61
N ALA A 6 -74.43 -37.90 -50.16
CA ALA A 6 -73.28 -37.35 -50.85
C ALA A 6 -72.04 -37.28 -49.94
N ARG A 7 -71.02 -38.08 -50.27
CA ARG A 7 -69.66 -37.99 -49.72
C ARG A 7 -68.94 -36.79 -50.34
N ARG A 8 -69.02 -35.62 -49.70
CA ARG A 8 -68.05 -34.53 -49.88
C ARG A 8 -67.34 -34.30 -48.54
N ARG A 9 -66.12 -33.73 -48.57
CA ARG A 9 -65.24 -33.34 -47.43
C ARG A 9 -63.99 -34.19 -47.05
N PRO A 10 -63.21 -34.73 -48.00
CA PRO A 10 -61.79 -35.06 -47.72
C PRO A 10 -60.82 -33.89 -47.95
N VAL A 11 -61.07 -33.05 -48.97
CA VAL A 11 -60.11 -32.03 -49.45
C VAL A 11 -60.07 -30.80 -48.54
N GLU A 12 -61.22 -30.23 -48.20
CA GLU A 12 -61.34 -29.05 -47.30
C GLU A 12 -60.71 -29.30 -45.91
N MET A 13 -60.79 -30.54 -45.42
CA MET A 13 -60.19 -30.98 -44.15
C MET A 13 -58.66 -31.08 -44.21
N ILE A 14 -58.08 -31.36 -45.38
CA ILE A 14 -56.63 -31.41 -45.60
C ILE A 14 -56.09 -29.99 -45.71
N GLU A 15 -56.77 -29.12 -46.44
CA GLU A 15 -56.43 -27.70 -46.58
C GLU A 15 -56.47 -26.96 -45.24
N HIS A 16 -57.46 -27.23 -44.40
CA HIS A 16 -57.52 -26.65 -43.05
C HIS A 16 -56.37 -27.13 -42.13
N ARG A 17 -55.83 -28.34 -42.37
CA ARG A 17 -54.69 -28.87 -41.61
C ARG A 17 -53.36 -28.29 -42.08
N THR A 18 -53.22 -28.01 -43.37
CA THR A 18 -52.01 -27.39 -43.93
C THR A 18 -51.91 -25.92 -43.53
N THR A 19 -53.01 -25.16 -43.57
CA THR A 19 -53.04 -23.74 -43.12
C THR A 19 -52.69 -23.62 -41.63
N ASN A 20 -53.34 -24.39 -40.75
CA ASN A 20 -53.03 -24.41 -39.32
C ASN A 20 -51.57 -24.76 -39.02
N THR A 21 -51.00 -25.69 -39.79
CA THR A 21 -49.58 -26.05 -39.71
C THR A 21 -48.67 -24.87 -40.03
N THR A 22 -48.92 -24.18 -41.14
CA THR A 22 -48.10 -23.05 -41.58
C THR A 22 -48.17 -21.88 -40.61
N GLU A 23 -49.34 -21.66 -40.00
CA GLU A 23 -49.52 -20.62 -38.99
C GLU A 23 -48.78 -20.95 -37.69
N CYS A 24 -48.86 -22.18 -37.21
CA CYS A 24 -48.06 -22.63 -36.05
C CYS A 24 -46.56 -22.46 -36.31
N GLU A 25 -46.07 -22.78 -37.51
CA GLU A 25 -44.66 -22.62 -37.88
C GLU A 25 -44.25 -21.14 -37.90
N ARG A 26 -45.09 -20.26 -38.44
CA ARG A 26 -44.89 -18.80 -38.40
C ARG A 26 -44.80 -18.29 -36.95
N ARG A 27 -45.69 -18.75 -36.07
CA ARG A 27 -45.67 -18.37 -34.64
C ARG A 27 -44.38 -18.80 -33.95
N VAL A 28 -43.89 -20.01 -34.22
CA VAL A 28 -42.60 -20.49 -33.69
C VAL A 28 -41.44 -19.64 -34.18
N ARG A 29 -41.38 -19.30 -35.47
CA ARG A 29 -40.32 -18.42 -36.00
C ARG A 29 -40.35 -17.04 -35.33
N ASN A 30 -41.53 -16.45 -35.19
CA ASN A 30 -41.68 -15.15 -34.53
C ASN A 30 -41.27 -15.19 -33.05
N ALA A 31 -41.63 -16.25 -32.33
CA ALA A 31 -41.21 -16.47 -30.95
C ALA A 31 -39.68 -16.60 -30.87
N LEU A 32 -39.07 -17.35 -31.78
CA LEU A 32 -37.63 -17.51 -31.86
C LEU A 32 -36.91 -16.19 -32.10
N THR A 33 -37.38 -15.36 -33.04
CA THR A 33 -36.82 -14.03 -33.30
C THR A 33 -36.90 -13.13 -32.07
N LYS A 34 -38.02 -13.15 -31.34
CA LYS A 34 -38.18 -12.39 -30.10
C LYS A 34 -37.20 -12.84 -29.02
N LEU A 35 -37.02 -14.15 -28.83
CA LEU A 35 -36.11 -14.71 -27.84
C LEU A 35 -34.65 -14.45 -28.18
N ILE A 36 -34.26 -14.58 -29.46
CA ILE A 36 -32.92 -14.20 -29.93
C ILE A 36 -32.66 -12.72 -29.67
N LYS A 37 -33.63 -11.85 -30.01
CA LYS A 37 -33.51 -10.40 -29.79
C LYS A 37 -33.44 -10.03 -28.31
N ALA A 38 -34.12 -10.78 -27.44
CA ALA A 38 -34.04 -10.58 -26.00
C ALA A 38 -32.65 -10.90 -25.44
N GLY A 39 -31.84 -11.71 -26.15
CA GLY A 39 -30.44 -12.01 -25.80
C GLY A 39 -30.25 -12.87 -24.54
N ALA A 40 -31.30 -13.10 -23.77
CA ALA A 40 -31.28 -14.01 -22.62
C ALA A 40 -31.29 -15.48 -23.08
N PRO A 41 -30.58 -16.38 -22.38
CA PRO A 41 -30.65 -17.81 -22.66
C PRO A 41 -32.09 -18.30 -22.46
N PHE A 42 -32.57 -19.11 -23.40
CA PHE A 42 -33.94 -19.60 -23.37
C PHE A 42 -33.99 -21.10 -23.63
N THR A 43 -35.08 -21.74 -23.23
CA THR A 43 -35.30 -23.17 -23.46
C THR A 43 -36.33 -23.40 -24.56
N VAL A 44 -36.45 -24.66 -25.02
CA VAL A 44 -37.52 -25.05 -25.96
C VAL A 44 -38.90 -24.83 -25.36
N ALA A 45 -39.07 -24.93 -24.04
CA ALA A 45 -40.33 -24.62 -23.37
C ALA A 45 -40.71 -23.15 -23.56
N ASN A 46 -39.76 -22.24 -23.39
CA ASN A 46 -39.99 -20.80 -23.59
C ASN A 46 -40.45 -20.48 -25.02
N VAL A 47 -39.94 -21.23 -26.01
CA VAL A 47 -40.39 -21.11 -27.41
C VAL A 47 -41.82 -21.62 -27.57
N CYS A 48 -42.16 -22.77 -26.96
CA CYS A 48 -43.51 -23.32 -26.94
C CYS A 48 -44.53 -22.36 -26.32
N ASP A 49 -44.20 -21.81 -25.15
CA ASP A 49 -45.06 -20.91 -24.39
C ASP A 49 -45.33 -19.61 -25.17
N LEU A 50 -44.29 -19.05 -25.80
CA LEU A 50 -44.41 -17.82 -26.58
C LEU A 50 -45.10 -18.01 -27.93
N ALA A 51 -44.99 -19.20 -28.54
CA ALA A 51 -45.63 -19.54 -29.81
C ALA A 51 -47.05 -20.12 -29.65
N GLY A 52 -47.39 -20.60 -28.45
CA GLY A 52 -48.64 -21.32 -28.18
C GLY A 52 -48.72 -22.67 -28.88
N VAL A 53 -47.60 -23.42 -28.92
CA VAL A 53 -47.51 -24.75 -29.54
C VAL A 53 -46.95 -25.78 -28.57
N GLY A 54 -47.30 -27.05 -28.73
CA GLY A 54 -46.73 -28.13 -27.93
C GLY A 54 -45.30 -28.50 -28.35
N LYS A 55 -44.51 -29.10 -27.43
CA LYS A 55 -43.15 -29.60 -27.72
C LYS A 55 -43.14 -30.60 -28.89
N THR A 56 -44.17 -31.43 -29.01
CA THR A 56 -44.33 -32.41 -30.10
C THR A 56 -44.38 -31.75 -31.47
N PHE A 57 -44.88 -30.52 -31.58
CA PHE A 57 -44.90 -29.78 -32.86
C PHE A 57 -43.48 -29.37 -33.30
N ILE A 58 -42.62 -29.00 -32.34
CA ILE A 58 -41.22 -28.62 -32.60
C ILE A 58 -40.38 -29.85 -32.95
N TYR A 59 -40.61 -31.00 -32.31
CA TYR A 59 -39.88 -32.25 -32.55
C TYR A 59 -40.50 -33.14 -33.64
N ASP A 60 -41.47 -32.62 -34.39
CA ASP A 60 -42.11 -33.37 -35.48
C ASP A 60 -41.08 -33.71 -36.57
N LYS A 61 -40.92 -35.01 -36.85
CA LYS A 61 -39.99 -35.53 -37.87
C LYS A 61 -40.30 -34.99 -39.28
N ARG A 62 -41.51 -34.50 -39.51
CA ARG A 62 -41.94 -33.89 -40.78
C ARG A 62 -41.36 -32.47 -40.97
N ARG A 63 -40.82 -31.84 -39.92
CA ARG A 63 -40.27 -30.47 -39.94
C ARG A 63 -38.89 -30.39 -39.27
N PRO A 64 -37.89 -31.15 -39.76
CA PRO A 64 -36.56 -31.20 -39.12
C PRO A 64 -35.85 -29.84 -39.12
N HIS A 65 -36.17 -28.96 -40.07
CA HIS A 65 -35.64 -27.60 -40.15
C HIS A 65 -36.10 -26.75 -38.96
N LEU A 66 -37.34 -26.91 -38.50
CA LEU A 66 -37.88 -26.16 -37.36
C LEU A 66 -37.21 -26.61 -36.06
N THR A 67 -37.07 -27.93 -35.86
CA THR A 67 -36.34 -28.48 -34.72
C THR A 67 -34.90 -27.96 -34.69
N ARG A 68 -34.20 -28.00 -35.82
CA ARG A 68 -32.82 -27.52 -35.94
C ARG A 68 -32.70 -26.03 -35.65
N ALA A 69 -33.61 -25.20 -36.18
CA ALA A 69 -33.60 -23.76 -35.93
C ALA A 69 -33.79 -23.45 -34.43
N VAL A 70 -34.73 -24.11 -33.77
CA VAL A 70 -34.98 -23.89 -32.34
C VAL A 70 -33.79 -24.35 -31.49
N LEU A 71 -33.24 -25.54 -31.75
CA LEU A 71 -32.11 -26.06 -30.98
C LEU A 71 -30.83 -25.25 -31.21
N SER A 72 -30.51 -24.90 -32.46
CA SER A 72 -29.32 -24.09 -32.77
C SER A 72 -29.40 -22.70 -32.14
N ALA A 73 -30.56 -22.03 -32.19
CA ALA A 73 -30.75 -20.74 -31.55
C ALA A 73 -30.70 -20.83 -30.02
N ARG A 74 -31.25 -21.90 -29.43
CA ARG A 74 -31.13 -22.21 -28.00
C ARG A 74 -29.65 -22.34 -27.62
N ASP A 75 -28.91 -23.18 -28.32
CA ASP A 75 -27.50 -23.46 -28.04
C ASP A 75 -26.65 -22.20 -28.22
N ALA A 76 -26.90 -21.41 -29.27
CA ALA A 76 -26.27 -20.12 -29.46
C ALA A 76 -26.55 -19.14 -28.30
N SER A 77 -27.79 -19.10 -27.79
CA SER A 77 -28.14 -18.22 -26.65
C SER A 77 -27.42 -18.61 -25.36
N HIS A 78 -27.25 -19.92 -25.13
CA HIS A 78 -26.51 -20.42 -23.96
C HIS A 78 -25.00 -20.20 -24.10
N ASN A 79 -24.43 -20.47 -25.27
CA ASN A 79 -23.01 -20.25 -25.55
C ASN A 79 -22.64 -18.78 -25.41
N ASN A 80 -23.43 -17.86 -25.98
CA ASN A 80 -23.19 -16.43 -25.83
C ASN A 80 -23.14 -16.00 -24.35
N ARG A 81 -24.01 -16.55 -23.49
CA ARG A 81 -23.97 -16.24 -22.05
C ARG A 81 -22.71 -16.77 -21.38
N ILE A 82 -22.28 -17.98 -21.73
CA ILE A 82 -21.04 -18.57 -21.19
C ILE A 82 -19.84 -17.71 -21.61
N ASP A 83 -19.72 -17.38 -22.89
CA ASP A 83 -18.65 -16.54 -23.43
C ASP A 83 -18.60 -15.17 -22.75
N HIS A 84 -19.76 -14.55 -22.52
CA HIS A 84 -19.82 -13.27 -21.81
C HIS A 84 -19.40 -13.37 -20.35
N ALA A 85 -19.80 -14.44 -19.65
CA ALA A 85 -19.40 -14.69 -18.28
C ALA A 85 -17.89 -14.95 -18.19
N GLU A 86 -17.33 -15.75 -19.09
CA GLU A 86 -15.89 -16.03 -19.18
C GLU A 86 -15.09 -14.76 -19.44
N LYS A 87 -15.49 -13.94 -20.41
CA LYS A 87 -14.85 -12.63 -20.67
C LYS A 87 -14.88 -11.69 -19.47
N ALA A 88 -15.97 -11.68 -18.70
CA ALA A 88 -16.07 -10.87 -17.49
C ALA A 88 -15.12 -11.37 -16.39
N LEU A 89 -15.01 -12.69 -16.21
CA LEU A 89 -14.04 -13.31 -15.30
C LEU A 89 -12.59 -13.04 -15.75
N ASP A 90 -12.31 -13.13 -17.04
CA ASP A 90 -10.99 -12.83 -17.57
C ASP A 90 -10.61 -11.36 -17.34
N HIS A 91 -11.52 -10.43 -17.62
CA HIS A 91 -11.28 -9.00 -17.40
C HIS A 91 -11.03 -8.69 -15.92
N THR A 92 -11.86 -9.22 -15.02
CA THR A 92 -11.66 -9.05 -13.56
C THR A 92 -10.36 -9.69 -13.09
N SER A 93 -10.02 -10.88 -13.56
CA SER A 93 -8.75 -11.54 -13.22
C SER A 93 -7.55 -10.74 -13.72
N ALA A 94 -7.62 -10.15 -14.92
CA ALA A 94 -6.58 -9.30 -15.48
C ALA A 94 -6.37 -8.05 -14.61
N SER A 95 -7.46 -7.38 -14.23
CA SER A 95 -7.41 -6.23 -13.32
C SER A 95 -6.79 -6.59 -11.97
N TRP A 96 -7.09 -7.77 -11.42
CA TRP A 96 -6.51 -8.21 -10.14
C TRP A 96 -5.02 -8.51 -10.25
N ARG A 97 -4.59 -9.17 -11.34
CA ARG A 97 -3.17 -9.40 -11.60
C ARG A 97 -2.40 -8.09 -11.72
N GLU A 98 -2.94 -7.11 -12.46
CA GLU A 98 -2.30 -5.81 -12.62
C GLU A 98 -2.17 -5.07 -11.28
N ARG A 99 -3.23 -5.07 -10.44
CA ARG A 99 -3.17 -4.51 -9.09
C ARG A 99 -2.16 -5.22 -8.19
N ALA A 100 -2.06 -6.55 -8.28
CA ALA A 100 -1.07 -7.32 -7.54
C ALA A 100 0.36 -6.97 -7.95
N LEU A 101 0.65 -6.89 -9.26
CA LEU A 101 1.94 -6.49 -9.79
C LEU A 101 2.32 -5.06 -9.37
N GLY A 102 1.36 -4.13 -9.42
CA GLY A 102 1.56 -2.76 -8.95
C GLY A 102 1.87 -2.69 -7.45
N ALA A 103 1.15 -3.45 -6.63
CA ALA A 103 1.39 -3.54 -5.20
C ALA A 103 2.77 -4.15 -4.88
N GLU A 104 3.18 -5.19 -5.61
CA GLU A 104 4.51 -5.80 -5.47
C GLU A 104 5.63 -4.83 -5.84
N ALA A 105 5.49 -4.10 -6.96
CA ALA A 105 6.46 -3.10 -7.38
C ALA A 105 6.59 -1.98 -6.34
N LEU A 106 5.47 -1.48 -5.82
CA LEU A 106 5.44 -0.48 -4.76
C LEU A 106 6.10 -1.01 -3.49
N ALA A 107 5.77 -2.23 -3.05
CA ALA A 107 6.37 -2.84 -1.87
C ALA A 107 7.89 -3.00 -1.99
N LYS A 108 8.39 -3.40 -3.17
CA LYS A 108 9.83 -3.45 -3.45
C LYS A 108 10.46 -2.07 -3.35
N SER A 109 9.86 -1.05 -3.97
CA SER A 109 10.38 0.33 -3.91
C SER A 109 10.43 0.89 -2.49
N LEU A 110 9.41 0.61 -1.67
CA LEU A 110 9.38 1.04 -0.28
C LEU A 110 10.44 0.33 0.55
N ARG A 111 10.64 -0.99 0.37
CA ARG A 111 11.71 -1.72 1.04
C ARG A 111 13.08 -1.15 0.71
N THR A 112 13.34 -0.83 -0.55
CA THR A 112 14.61 -0.20 -0.95
C THR A 112 14.79 1.18 -0.32
N ALA A 113 13.73 1.97 -0.23
CA ALA A 113 13.78 3.30 0.39
C ALA A 113 13.97 3.22 1.92
N VAL A 114 13.39 2.22 2.58
CA VAL A 114 13.61 1.96 4.01
C VAL A 114 15.07 1.56 4.24
N GLN A 115 15.60 0.62 3.46
CA GLN A 115 17.00 0.21 3.59
C GLN A 115 17.96 1.39 3.44
N GLN A 116 17.79 2.22 2.39
CA GLN A 116 18.62 3.41 2.19
C GLN A 116 18.56 4.39 3.37
N ARG A 117 17.39 4.52 4.01
CA ARG A 117 17.22 5.36 5.20
C ARG A 117 17.90 4.75 6.42
N GLU A 118 17.77 3.44 6.62
CA GLU A 118 18.43 2.72 7.72
C GLU A 118 19.95 2.80 7.59
N ASP A 119 20.49 2.58 6.39
CA ASP A 119 21.92 2.73 6.11
C ASP A 119 22.38 4.17 6.44
N ARG A 120 21.60 5.18 6.02
CA ARG A 120 21.92 6.58 6.32
C ARG A 120 21.84 6.91 7.80
N ILE A 121 20.87 6.34 8.53
CA ILE A 121 20.75 6.50 9.98
C ILE A 121 21.94 5.85 10.67
N SER A 122 22.35 4.66 10.23
CA SER A 122 23.53 3.95 10.74
C SER A 122 24.80 4.76 10.54
N ASP A 123 25.01 5.33 9.34
CA ASP A 123 26.15 6.19 9.06
C ASP A 123 26.17 7.44 9.96
N LEU A 124 25.03 8.10 10.12
CA LEU A 124 24.90 9.29 10.95
C LEU A 124 25.06 8.96 12.44
N ALA A 125 24.53 7.82 12.89
CA ALA A 125 24.73 7.35 14.25
C ALA A 125 26.21 7.04 14.51
N GLY A 126 26.91 6.43 13.56
CA GLY A 126 28.36 6.19 13.64
C GLY A 126 29.18 7.47 13.78
N GLN A 127 28.76 8.58 13.16
CA GLN A 127 29.42 9.89 13.30
C GLN A 127 29.30 10.51 14.70
N LEU A 128 28.43 9.98 15.57
CA LEU A 128 28.32 10.43 16.96
C LEU A 128 29.35 9.78 17.88
N TYR A 129 30.12 8.80 17.38
CA TYR A 129 31.13 8.09 18.14
C TYR A 129 32.54 8.43 17.64
N ASP A 130 33.51 8.40 18.56
CA ASP A 130 34.93 8.47 18.21
C ASP A 130 35.45 7.10 17.72
N PRO A 131 36.70 7.00 17.23
CA PRO A 131 37.28 5.72 16.80
C PRO A 131 37.41 4.66 17.90
N ASP A 132 37.39 5.08 19.17
CA ASP A 132 37.47 4.20 20.34
C ASP A 132 36.07 3.73 20.80
N GLY A 133 35.01 4.19 20.15
CA GLY A 133 33.62 3.83 20.43
C GLY A 133 32.96 4.66 21.54
N ASN A 134 33.57 5.75 21.98
CA ASN A 134 32.97 6.65 22.97
C ASN A 134 32.02 7.64 22.29
N HIS A 135 30.91 7.93 22.95
CA HIS A 135 29.95 8.90 22.44
C HIS A 135 30.50 10.33 22.59
N LEU A 136 30.64 11.03 21.46
CA LEU A 136 31.30 12.33 21.39
C LEU A 136 30.64 13.39 22.28
N ALA A 137 29.33 13.34 22.49
CA ALA A 137 28.65 14.32 23.35
C ALA A 137 28.98 14.12 24.84
N GLU A 138 29.13 12.87 25.27
CA GLU A 138 29.45 12.54 26.66
C GLU A 138 30.90 12.90 26.98
N GLU A 139 31.83 12.54 26.08
CA GLU A 139 33.23 12.90 26.26
C GLU A 139 33.42 14.42 26.22
N ASN A 140 32.71 15.14 25.35
CA ASN A 140 32.71 16.61 25.37
C ASN A 140 32.15 17.19 26.69
N ALA A 141 31.14 16.58 27.29
CA ALA A 141 30.63 17.02 28.60
C ALA A 141 31.68 16.80 29.69
N ARG A 142 32.28 15.60 29.73
CA ARG A 142 33.35 15.24 30.66
C ARG A 142 34.56 16.17 30.54
N LEU A 143 35.00 16.46 29.32
CA LEU A 143 36.12 17.37 29.08
C LEU A 143 35.81 18.79 29.55
N ARG A 144 34.57 19.28 29.37
CA ARG A 144 34.16 20.60 29.89
C ARG A 144 34.18 20.65 31.41
N ASP A 145 33.69 19.62 32.08
CA ASP A 145 33.73 19.52 33.55
C ASP A 145 35.17 19.49 34.08
N LEU A 146 36.04 18.72 33.40
CA LEU A 146 37.46 18.65 33.73
C LEU A 146 38.14 20.02 33.55
N VAL A 147 37.91 20.70 32.43
CA VAL A 147 38.46 22.05 32.18
C VAL A 147 37.97 23.05 33.21
N SER A 148 36.69 23.01 33.57
CA SER A 148 36.11 23.87 34.62
C SER A 148 36.81 23.66 35.97
N THR A 149 36.98 22.40 36.35
CA THR A 149 37.65 22.00 37.60
C THR A 149 39.12 22.44 37.61
N LEU A 150 39.85 22.18 36.53
CA LEU A 150 41.26 22.58 36.39
C LEU A 150 41.42 24.11 36.43
N THR A 151 40.51 24.84 35.79
CA THR A 151 40.50 26.31 35.81
C THR A 151 40.28 26.84 37.23
N HIS A 152 39.34 26.27 37.98
CA HIS A 152 39.12 26.60 39.39
C HIS A 152 40.36 26.33 40.25
N ASN A 153 40.97 25.15 40.08
CA ASN A 153 42.17 24.77 40.81
C ASN A 153 43.34 25.70 40.50
N LEU A 154 43.52 26.08 39.24
CA LEU A 154 44.55 27.02 38.80
C LEU A 154 44.34 28.41 39.41
N GLN A 155 43.10 28.93 39.40
CA GLN A 155 42.78 30.22 40.01
C GLN A 155 43.04 30.21 41.53
N ARG A 156 42.69 29.11 42.21
CA ARG A 156 42.99 28.91 43.62
C ARG A 156 44.49 28.88 43.89
N ALA A 157 45.25 28.12 43.12
CA ALA A 157 46.71 28.06 43.27
C ALA A 157 47.35 29.44 43.06
N HIS A 158 46.86 30.23 42.10
CA HIS A 158 47.33 31.60 41.90
C HIS A 158 47.00 32.53 43.08
N SER A 159 45.80 32.45 43.64
CA SER A 159 45.42 33.28 44.79
C SER A 159 46.23 32.93 46.04
N GLU A 160 46.48 31.64 46.27
CA GLU A 160 47.35 31.14 47.33
C GLU A 160 48.80 31.62 47.14
N ASN A 161 49.35 31.51 45.92
CA ASN A 161 50.70 31.98 45.62
C ASN A 161 50.85 33.49 45.86
N ASN A 162 49.87 34.29 45.43
CA ASN A 162 49.85 35.73 45.66
C ASN A 162 49.80 36.07 47.16
N THR A 163 49.03 35.31 47.94
CA THR A 163 48.95 35.48 49.40
C THR A 163 50.29 35.18 50.06
N LEU A 164 50.95 34.08 49.68
CA LEU A 164 52.26 33.71 50.19
C LEU A 164 53.34 34.74 49.82
N ARG A 165 53.31 35.27 48.59
CA ARG A 165 54.24 36.34 48.16
C ARG A 165 54.08 37.59 49.01
N ARG A 166 52.85 38.07 49.23
CA ARG A 166 52.57 39.22 50.10
C ARG A 166 53.04 38.98 51.53
N SER A 167 52.81 37.77 52.06
CA SER A 167 53.27 37.38 53.40
C SER A 167 54.81 37.39 53.50
N LEU A 168 55.50 36.85 52.49
CA LEU A 168 56.96 36.87 52.41
C LEU A 168 57.52 38.30 52.33
N ASP A 169 56.91 39.16 51.52
CA ASP A 169 57.33 40.56 51.40
C ASP A 169 57.12 41.32 52.71
N ALA A 170 56.00 41.08 53.41
CA ALA A 170 55.76 41.63 54.74
C ALA A 170 56.79 41.13 55.76
N ALA A 171 57.10 39.84 55.78
CA ALA A 171 58.13 39.28 56.66
C ALA A 171 59.52 39.87 56.38
N ARG A 172 59.90 40.01 55.11
CA ARG A 172 61.15 40.66 54.69
C ARG A 172 61.20 42.13 55.12
N ALA A 173 60.10 42.87 54.96
CA ALA A 173 60.00 44.25 55.41
C ALA A 173 60.12 44.36 56.94
N ASN A 174 59.53 43.44 57.70
CA ASN A 174 59.66 43.38 59.15
C ASN A 174 61.13 43.15 59.56
N VAL A 175 61.79 42.15 58.98
CA VAL A 175 63.22 41.87 59.25
C VAL A 175 64.09 43.09 58.93
N LYS A 176 63.84 43.77 57.80
CA LYS A 176 64.57 44.99 57.44
C LYS A 176 64.37 46.10 58.47
N ARG A 177 63.14 46.31 58.94
CA ARG A 177 62.81 47.31 59.96
C ARG A 177 63.47 47.00 61.30
N GLU A 178 63.41 45.75 61.77
CA GLU A 178 64.07 45.33 63.00
C GLU A 178 65.60 45.48 62.93
N ARG A 179 66.21 45.11 61.79
CA ARG A 179 67.65 45.36 61.57
C ARG A 179 67.99 46.84 61.64
N GLN A 180 67.20 47.70 60.98
CA GLN A 180 67.40 49.15 61.04
C GLN A 180 67.29 49.68 62.46
N ARG A 181 66.28 49.22 63.22
CA ARG A 181 66.09 49.58 64.63
C ARG A 181 67.30 49.18 65.48
N ASN A 182 67.77 47.94 65.34
CA ASN A 182 68.94 47.44 66.07
C ASN A 182 70.19 48.26 65.75
N VAL A 183 70.44 48.56 64.47
CA VAL A 183 71.52 49.46 64.03
C VAL A 183 71.39 50.83 64.70
N THR A 184 70.22 51.47 64.63
CA THR A 184 70.02 52.78 65.27
C THR A 184 70.23 52.73 66.78
N GLN A 185 69.84 51.66 67.47
CA GLN A 185 70.05 51.52 68.91
C GLN A 185 71.51 51.30 69.29
N LEU A 186 72.25 50.53 68.49
CA LEU A 186 73.69 50.31 68.70
C LEU A 186 74.48 51.61 68.52
N PHE A 187 74.20 52.39 67.47
CA PHE A 187 74.90 53.65 67.19
C PHE A 187 74.36 54.86 67.96
N ALA A 188 73.16 54.80 68.54
CA ALA A 188 72.67 55.84 69.46
C ALA A 188 73.30 55.76 70.86
N ASN A 189 73.88 54.61 71.22
CA ASN A 189 74.56 54.38 72.50
C ASN A 189 76.09 54.50 72.42
N GLU A 190 76.66 54.90 71.28
CA GLU A 190 78.07 55.27 71.20
C GLU A 190 78.26 56.69 71.77
N PRO A 191 78.99 56.88 72.88
CA PRO A 191 79.33 58.22 73.35
C PRO A 191 80.29 58.87 72.35
N ASN A 192 79.93 60.08 71.93
CA ASN A 192 80.69 60.93 71.02
C ASN A 192 82.17 61.05 71.49
N PRO A 193 83.17 60.66 70.68
CA PRO A 193 84.56 60.85 71.07
C PRO A 193 84.89 62.34 70.88
N HIS A 194 85.18 63.01 72.00
CA HIS A 194 85.89 64.29 72.02
C HIS A 194 87.36 64.10 71.64
#